data_AF-A0A5D3Y8U7-F1
#
_entry.id   AF-A0A5D3Y8U7-F1
#
_cell.length_a   1.000
_cell.length_b   1.000
_cell.length_c   1.000
_cell.angle_alpha   90.00
_cell.angle_beta   90.00
_cell.angle_gamma   90.00
#
_symmetry.space_group_name_H-M   'P 1'
#
loop_
_entity.id
_entity.type
_entity.pdbx_description
1 polymer ?
#
loop_
_entity_poly.entity_id
_entity_poly.type
_entity_poly.pdbx_seq_one_letter_code
_entity_poly.pdbx_strand_id
1 'polypeptide(L)'
;MWVAIEQFGLAKEAWFTELLGLKHGIPSHDTFGEVYAAIDTEQFSVCFSRWVADLASLTEGEVIAIDGKCLRRSLDQASKKAA
;
A
#
# COMPACT_ATOMS: atom_id res chain seq x y z
N MET A 1 9.28 0.79 10.06
CA MET A 1 10.60 0.13 10.01
C MET A 1 10.36 -1.32 9.68
N TRP A 2 11.12 -1.93 8.78
CA TRP A 2 10.83 -3.22 8.14
C TRP A 2 10.41 -4.36 9.09
N VAL A 3 10.78 -4.29 10.36
CA VAL A 3 10.30 -5.15 11.46
C VAL A 3 8.77 -5.30 11.49
N ALA A 4 8.02 -4.22 11.27
CA ALA A 4 6.55 -4.29 11.26
C ALA A 4 6.00 -5.08 10.06
N ILE A 5 6.70 -5.02 8.91
CA ILE A 5 6.33 -5.76 7.70
C ILE A 5 6.63 -7.24 7.89
N GLU A 6 7.79 -7.58 8.46
CA GLU A 6 8.12 -8.95 8.86
C GLU A 6 7.07 -9.50 9.84
N GLN A 7 6.75 -8.76 10.91
CA GLN A 7 5.74 -9.18 11.90
C GLN A 7 4.37 -9.43 11.27
N PHE A 8 3.93 -8.56 10.36
CA PHE A 8 2.66 -8.74 9.65
C PHE A 8 2.70 -9.96 8.73
N GLY A 9 3.80 -10.14 8.00
CA GLY A 9 4.02 -11.31 7.15
C GLY A 9 3.95 -12.60 7.96
N LEU A 10 4.66 -12.67 9.09
CA LEU A 10 4.64 -13.82 10.00
C LEU A 10 3.23 -14.07 10.57
N ALA A 11 2.51 -13.02 10.98
CA ALA A 11 1.14 -13.14 11.47
C ALA A 11 0.15 -13.68 10.41
N LYS A 12 0.50 -13.61 9.13
CA LYS A 12 -0.33 -14.02 7.99
C LYS A 12 0.38 -15.05 7.09
N GLU A 13 1.39 -15.75 7.63
CA GLU A 13 2.31 -16.56 6.83
C GLU A 13 1.60 -17.64 6.01
N ALA A 14 0.60 -18.32 6.58
CA ALA A 14 -0.16 -19.35 5.86
C ALA A 14 -0.84 -18.78 4.59
N TRP A 15 -1.49 -17.62 4.73
CA TRP A 15 -2.16 -16.95 3.60
C TRP A 15 -1.16 -16.48 2.55
N PHE A 16 -0.05 -15.88 2.97
CA PHE A 16 1.00 -15.45 2.05
C PHE A 16 1.70 -16.62 1.36
N THR A 17 1.89 -17.74 2.06
CA THR A 17 2.51 -18.94 1.48
C THR A 17 1.63 -19.55 0.41
N GLU A 18 0.31 -19.62 0.64
CA GLU A 18 -0.66 -20.06 -0.37
C GLU A 18 -0.70 -19.11 -1.57
N LEU A 19 -0.77 -17.80 -1.32
CA LEU A 19 -0.91 -16.79 -2.37
C LEU A 19 0.36 -16.60 -3.22
N LEU A 20 1.54 -16.58 -2.59
CA LEU A 20 2.81 -16.22 -3.21
C LEU A 20 3.73 -17.43 -3.45
N GLY A 21 3.39 -18.61 -2.93
CA GLY A 21 4.22 -19.82 -3.06
C GLY A 21 5.56 -19.72 -2.32
N LEU A 22 5.55 -19.20 -1.09
CA LEU A 22 6.76 -18.95 -0.30
C LEU A 22 7.43 -20.24 0.19
N LYS A 23 8.32 -20.80 -0.63
CA LYS A 23 9.09 -22.02 -0.29
C LYS A 23 10.02 -21.86 0.91
N HIS A 24 10.41 -20.62 1.23
CA HIS A 24 11.38 -20.28 2.27
C HIS A 24 10.78 -19.40 3.39
N GLY A 25 9.46 -19.28 3.46
CA GLY A 25 8.77 -18.46 4.45
C GLY A 25 8.87 -16.95 4.19
N ILE A 26 8.56 -16.16 5.22
CA ILE A 26 8.54 -14.70 5.17
C ILE A 26 9.98 -14.15 5.31
N PRO A 27 10.43 -13.25 4.42
CA PRO A 27 11.73 -12.59 4.55
C PRO A 27 11.87 -11.80 5.86
N SER A 28 13.08 -11.75 6.40
CA SER A 28 13.37 -10.91 7.57
C SER A 28 13.29 -9.43 7.25
N HIS A 29 13.17 -8.59 8.28
CA HIS A 29 13.22 -7.13 8.12
C HIS A 29 14.51 -6.64 7.44
N ASP A 30 15.64 -7.28 7.69
CA ASP A 30 16.91 -6.98 7.02
C ASP A 30 16.82 -7.29 5.52
N THR A 31 16.25 -8.44 5.15
CA THR A 31 16.08 -8.84 3.75
C THR A 31 15.20 -7.84 2.99
N PHE A 32 14.08 -7.41 3.59
CA PHE A 32 13.27 -6.35 3.00
C PHE A 32 14.06 -5.04 2.87
N GLY A 33 14.81 -4.66 3.91
CA GLY A 33 15.63 -3.45 3.89
C GLY A 33 16.66 -3.45 2.77
N GLU A 34 17.40 -4.55 2.60
CA GLU A 34 18.44 -4.70 1.57
C GLU A 34 17.85 -4.62 0.16
N VAL A 35 16.74 -5.33 -0.10
CA VAL A 35 16.09 -5.31 -1.42
C VAL A 35 15.62 -3.91 -1.76
N TYR A 36 14.94 -3.22 -0.84
CA TYR A 36 14.45 -1.86 -1.11
C TYR A 36 15.57 -0.83 -1.20
N ALA A 37 16.67 -1.02 -0.47
CA ALA A 37 17.84 -0.14 -0.57
C ALA A 37 18.59 -0.28 -1.91
N ALA A 38 18.52 -1.45 -2.55
CA ALA A 38 19.15 -1.70 -3.84
C ALA A 38 18.35 -1.15 -5.03
N ILE A 39 17.10 -0.74 -4.83
CA ILE A 39 16.22 -0.24 -5.89
C ILE A 39 16.53 1.23 -6.18
N ASP A 40 16.67 1.58 -7.47
CA ASP A 40 16.72 2.98 -7.91
C ASP A 40 15.39 3.68 -7.63
N THR A 41 15.43 4.70 -6.78
CA THR A 41 14.23 5.41 -6.31
C THR A 41 13.48 6.14 -7.42
N GLU A 42 14.18 6.71 -8.40
CA GLU A 42 13.54 7.45 -9.50
C GLU A 42 12.79 6.48 -10.41
N GLN A 43 13.45 5.39 -10.78
CA GLN A 43 12.85 4.35 -11.63
C GLN A 43 11.70 3.64 -10.91
N PHE A 44 11.85 3.37 -9.61
CA PHE A 44 10.76 2.82 -8.81
C PHE A 44 9.54 3.73 -8.82
N SER A 45 9.73 5.04 -8.62
CA SER A 45 8.62 6.00 -8.66
C SER A 45 7.90 5.99 -10.01
N VAL A 46 8.65 5.97 -11.11
CA VAL A 46 8.05 5.91 -12.46
C VAL A 46 7.24 4.63 -12.66
N CYS A 47 7.82 3.48 -12.32
CA CYS A 47 7.15 2.19 -12.45
C CYS A 47 5.91 2.09 -11.56
N PHE A 48 6.02 2.55 -10.32
CA PHE A 48 4.92 2.54 -9.37
C PHE A 48 3.76 3.42 -9.84
N SER A 49 4.03 4.65 -10.31
CA SER A 49 2.99 5.53 -10.84
C SER A 49 2.28 4.95 -12.06
N ARG A 50 3.01 4.28 -12.96
CA ARG A 50 2.42 3.59 -14.11
C ARG A 50 1.52 2.45 -13.68
N TRP A 51 1.98 1.61 -12.75
CA TRP A 51 1.19 0.51 -12.22
C TRP A 51 -0.10 0.99 -11.54
N VAL A 52 -0.06 2.08 -10.78
CA VAL A 52 -1.27 2.67 -10.17
C VAL A 52 -2.23 3.21 -11.23
N ALA A 53 -1.72 3.83 -12.30
CA ALA A 53 -2.57 4.30 -13.40
C ALA A 53 -3.24 3.13 -14.16
N ASP A 54 -2.51 2.03 -14.37
CA ASP A 54 -3.05 0.82 -15.00
C ASP A 54 -4.12 0.18 -14.12
N LEU A 55 -3.89 0.12 -12.79
CA LEU A 55 -4.90 -0.34 -11.83
C LEU A 55 -6.15 0.54 -11.86
N ALA A 56 -5.99 1.86 -11.87
CA ALA A 56 -7.11 2.79 -11.95
C ALA A 56 -7.93 2.59 -13.23
N SER A 57 -7.27 2.29 -14.33
CA SER A 57 -7.95 1.98 -15.60
C SER A 57 -8.69 0.65 -15.52
N LEU A 58 -8.09 -0.37 -14.91
CA LEU A 58 -8.68 -1.71 -14.75
C LEU A 58 -9.91 -1.72 -13.83
N THR A 59 -9.93 -0.86 -12.82
CA THR A 59 -11.06 -0.74 -11.88
C THR A 59 -12.04 0.37 -12.28
N GLU A 60 -11.99 0.88 -13.52
CA GLU A 60 -12.87 1.97 -14.00
C GLU A 60 -12.86 3.23 -13.11
N GLY A 61 -11.73 3.50 -12.45
CA GLY A 61 -11.57 4.61 -11.52
C GLY A 61 -12.03 4.35 -10.09
N GLU A 62 -12.48 3.13 -9.74
CA GLU A 62 -12.88 2.73 -8.38
C GLU A 62 -11.70 2.52 -7.41
N VAL A 63 -10.53 3.14 -7.66
CA VAL A 63 -9.40 3.11 -6.72
C VAL A 63 -9.65 4.13 -5.62
N ILE A 64 -10.11 3.66 -4.47
CA ILE A 64 -10.20 4.49 -3.25
C ILE A 64 -8.81 4.55 -2.60
N ALA A 65 -8.14 5.70 -2.72
CA ALA A 65 -6.91 5.96 -1.99
C ALA A 65 -7.22 6.12 -0.49
N ILE A 66 -6.96 5.08 0.30
CA ILE A 66 -7.01 5.15 1.77
C ILE A 66 -5.65 5.66 2.25
N ASP A 67 -5.41 6.97 2.11
CA ASP A 67 -4.28 7.62 2.76
C ASP A 67 -4.62 7.87 4.24
N GLY A 68 -3.76 7.41 5.14
CA GLY A 68 -4.01 7.38 6.58
C GLY A 68 -4.14 8.74 7.26
N LYS A 69 -4.10 9.87 6.52
CA LYS A 69 -4.31 11.23 7.06
C LYS A 69 -4.88 12.19 6.00
N CYS A 70 -6.11 12.68 6.21
CA CYS A 70 -6.46 14.10 6.42
C CYS A 70 -7.96 14.38 6.17
N LEU A 71 -8.78 14.46 7.23
CA LEU A 71 -10.00 15.29 7.23
C LEU A 71 -9.63 16.64 7.84
N ARG A 72 -9.06 17.56 7.05
CA ARG A 72 -8.95 18.99 7.42
C ARG A 72 -9.91 19.83 6.57
N ARG A 73 -11.20 19.49 6.67
CA ARG A 73 -12.39 20.34 6.44
C ARG A 73 -13.71 19.54 6.55
N SER A 74 -13.79 18.57 7.46
CA SER A 74 -15.05 17.91 7.83
C SER A 74 -15.96 18.85 8.64
N LEU A 75 -16.31 19.99 8.07
CA LEU A 75 -17.46 20.79 8.46
C LEU A 75 -18.22 20.99 7.16
N ASP A 76 -19.00 19.96 6.80
CA ASP A 76 -20.13 20.19 5.93
C ASP A 76 -21.02 21.19 6.66
N GLN A 77 -21.13 22.39 6.10
CA GLN A 77 -22.23 23.26 6.44
C GLN A 77 -23.50 22.47 6.18
N ALA A 78 -24.18 22.07 7.25
CA ALA A 78 -25.60 21.78 7.22
C ALA A 78 -26.36 23.08 6.88
N SER A 79 -26.20 23.53 5.63
CA SER A 79 -27.10 24.49 4.99
C SER A 79 -28.43 23.78 4.78
N LYS A 80 -29.27 23.80 5.81
CA LYS A 80 -30.72 23.73 5.64
C LYS A 80 -31.28 25.15 5.76
N LYS A 81 -31.92 25.56 4.67
CA LYS A 81 -32.57 26.85 4.38
C LYS A 81 -33.53 27.35 5.47
N ALA A 82 -33.59 28.69 5.57
CA ALA A 82 -34.74 29.58 5.76
C ALA A 82 -35.59 29.49 7.06
N ALA A 83 -35.50 30.53 7.90
CA ALA A 83 -36.49 31.61 8.04
C ALA A 83 -35.79 32.85 8.64
#